data_AF-A0A8D2AYI0-F1
#
_entry.id   AF-A0A8D2AYI0-F1
#
_cell.length_a   1.000
_cell.length_b   1.000
_cell.length_c   1.000
_cell.angle_alpha   90.00
_cell.angle_beta   90.00
_cell.angle_gamma   90.00
#
_symmetry.space_group_name_H-M   'P 1'
#
loop_
_entity.id
_entity.type
_entity.pdbx_description
1 polymer ?
#
loop_
_entity_poly.entity_id
_entity_poly.type
_entity_poly.pdbx_seq_one_letter_code
_entity_poly.pdbx_strand_id
1 'polypeptide(L)'
;FEVLRTMLVRGLPSLGVGCQFLQEVLTKTIDSSVSMDEYEKVVEGFVTDDLDKKSVQQFKQCFLNQSNETLGNVQVMMVIWVFSLYLIYQYSL
;
A
#
# COMPACT_ATOMS: atom_id res chain seq x y z
N PHE A 1 -4.98 6.35 -7.33
CA PHE A 1 -5.42 5.07 -7.93
C PHE A 1 -4.34 4.45 -8.81
N GLU A 2 -3.64 5.21 -9.65
CA GLU A 2 -2.61 4.64 -10.54
C GLU A 2 -1.39 4.05 -9.84
N VAL A 3 -0.92 4.65 -8.75
CA VAL A 3 0.17 4.08 -7.92
C VAL A 3 -0.25 2.73 -7.32
N LEU A 4 -1.45 2.64 -6.74
CA LEU A 4 -2.00 1.41 -6.17
C LEU A 4 -2.18 0.33 -7.24
N ARG A 5 -2.63 0.72 -8.44
CA ARG A 5 -2.77 -0.17 -9.60
C ARG A 5 -1.42 -0.71 -10.05
N THR A 6 -0.39 0.13 -10.13
CA THR A 6 0.97 -0.28 -10.49
C THR A 6 1.58 -1.20 -9.43
N MET A 7 1.36 -0.93 -8.14
CA MET A 7 1.78 -1.80 -7.03
C MET A 7 1.09 -3.18 -7.10
N LEU A 8 -0.22 -3.20 -7.35
CA LEU A 8 -0.99 -4.45 -7.50
C LEU A 8 -0.53 -5.28 -8.71
N VAL A 9 -0.33 -4.66 -9.87
CA VAL A 9 0.07 -5.37 -11.10
C VAL A 9 1.50 -5.93 -10.99
N ARG A 10 2.43 -5.20 -10.36
CA ARG A 10 3.83 -5.62 -10.22
C ARG A 10 4.08 -6.54 -9.01
N GLY A 11 3.25 -6.49 -7.97
CA GLY A 11 3.30 -7.37 -6.79
C GLY A 11 2.57 -8.72 -6.96
N LEU A 12 1.93 -8.94 -8.12
CA LEU A 12 1.14 -10.15 -8.39
C LEU A 12 1.91 -11.48 -8.52
N PRO A 13 3.24 -11.57 -8.80
CA PRO A 13 3.90 -12.87 -8.92
C PRO A 13 4.31 -13.41 -7.54
N SER A 14 3.32 -13.69 -6.67
CA SER A 14 3.36 -14.62 -5.53
C SER A 14 2.29 -14.23 -4.50
N LEU A 15 1.11 -14.83 -4.58
CA LEU A 15 -0.05 -14.49 -3.73
C LEU A 15 0.18 -14.74 -2.21
N GLY A 16 1.32 -15.32 -1.81
CA GLY A 16 1.77 -15.40 -0.41
C GLY A 16 2.76 -14.30 0.04
N VAL A 17 3.66 -13.83 -0.85
CA VAL A 17 4.65 -12.78 -0.54
C VAL A 17 4.13 -11.39 -0.94
N GLY A 18 3.38 -11.31 -2.05
CA GLY A 18 2.71 -10.09 -2.52
C GLY A 18 1.65 -9.57 -1.55
N CYS A 19 0.95 -10.44 -0.82
CA CYS A 19 -0.01 -10.03 0.22
C CYS A 19 0.70 -9.42 1.45
N GLN A 20 1.81 -10.01 1.90
CA GLN A 20 2.59 -9.46 3.02
C GLN A 20 3.23 -8.13 2.65
N PHE A 21 3.82 -8.03 1.46
CA PHE A 21 4.40 -6.77 0.96
C PHE A 21 3.33 -5.69 0.79
N LEU A 22 2.18 -6.04 0.17
CA LEU A 22 1.06 -5.10 0.04
C LEU A 22 0.59 -4.63 1.42
N GLN A 23 0.45 -5.55 2.38
CA GLN A 23 0.08 -5.21 3.76
C GLN A 23 1.09 -4.24 4.40
N GLU A 24 2.39 -4.48 4.21
CA GLU A 24 3.45 -3.59 4.71
C GLU A 24 3.37 -2.19 4.11
N VAL A 25 3.29 -2.08 2.77
CA VAL A 25 3.14 -0.79 2.08
C VAL A 25 1.92 -0.03 2.60
N LEU A 26 0.78 -0.71 2.76
CA LEU A 26 -0.47 -0.11 3.22
C LEU A 26 -0.35 0.39 4.66
N THR A 27 0.17 -0.44 5.58
CA THR A 27 0.37 -0.06 6.97
C THR A 27 1.31 1.15 7.09
N LYS A 28 2.42 1.15 6.34
CA LYS A 28 3.41 2.25 6.33
C LYS A 28 2.91 3.52 5.63
N THR A 29 1.93 3.40 4.75
CA THR A 29 1.29 4.54 4.07
C THR A 29 0.41 5.35 5.01
N ILE A 30 -0.40 4.67 5.84
CA ILE A 30 -1.38 5.31 6.74
C ILE A 30 -0.80 5.69 8.10
N ASP A 31 0.37 5.15 8.46
CA ASP A 31 1.07 5.44 9.70
C ASP A 31 1.78 6.80 9.62
N SER A 32 1.28 7.76 10.41
CA SER A 32 1.83 9.12 10.49
C SER A 32 3.18 9.19 11.21
N SER A 33 3.58 8.15 11.95
CA SER A 33 4.89 8.07 12.59
C SER A 33 6.02 7.69 11.63
N VAL A 34 5.67 7.10 10.49
CA VAL A 34 6.64 6.68 9.46
C VAL A 34 7.04 7.90 8.63
N SER A 35 8.34 8.18 8.59
CA SER A 35 8.88 9.29 7.78
C SER A 35 8.71 9.07 6.26
N MET A 36 8.84 10.14 5.47
CA MET A 36 8.82 10.00 4.00
C MET A 36 10.00 9.16 3.50
N ASP A 37 11.20 9.37 4.05
CA ASP A 37 12.40 8.61 3.68
C ASP A 37 12.28 7.12 4.02
N GLU A 38 11.67 6.79 5.16
CA GLU A 38 11.38 5.39 5.52
C GLU A 38 10.35 4.79 4.56
N TYR A 39 9.32 5.55 4.18
CA TYR A 39 8.31 5.08 3.24
C TYR A 39 8.87 4.84 1.84
N GLU A 40 9.72 5.74 1.35
CA GLU A 40 10.38 5.59 0.04
C GLU A 40 11.18 4.30 -0.03
N LYS A 41 11.86 3.90 1.05
CA LYS A 41 12.57 2.61 1.13
C LYS A 41 11.63 1.41 1.02
N VAL A 42 10.46 1.47 1.65
CA VAL A 42 9.46 0.39 1.59
C VAL A 42 8.96 0.16 0.16
N VAL A 43 8.85 1.22 -0.64
CA VAL A 43 8.33 1.14 -2.02
C VAL A 43 9.41 1.26 -3.09
N GLU A 44 10.69 1.20 -2.73
CA GLU A 44 11.83 1.48 -3.63
C GLU A 44 11.82 0.60 -4.88
N GLY A 45 11.37 -0.65 -4.77
CA GLY A 45 11.25 -1.59 -5.90
C GLY A 45 10.22 -1.16 -6.96
N PHE A 46 9.42 -0.13 -6.69
CA PHE A 46 8.40 0.41 -7.60
C PHE A 46 8.74 1.81 -8.10
N VAL A 47 9.84 2.41 -7.62
CA VAL A 47 10.30 3.75 -8.01
C VAL A 47 11.39 3.61 -9.05
N THR A 48 11.05 3.88 -10.31
CA THR A 48 11.99 3.71 -11.44
C THR A 48 12.53 5.04 -11.97
N ASP A 49 11.81 6.13 -11.74
CA ASP A 49 12.21 7.48 -12.14
C ASP A 49 11.72 8.56 -11.15
N ASP A 50 12.04 9.83 -11.44
CA ASP A 50 11.64 10.98 -10.63
C ASP A 50 10.12 11.20 -10.59
N LEU A 51 9.39 10.75 -11.62
CA LEU A 51 7.93 10.85 -11.66
C LEU A 51 7.29 9.84 -10.70
N ASP A 52 7.81 8.61 -10.66
CA ASP A 52 7.42 7.60 -9.68
C ASP A 52 7.71 8.10 -8.26
N LYS A 53 8.90 8.66 -8.03
CA LYS A 53 9.28 9.20 -6.72
C LYS A 53 8.32 10.29 -6.25
N LYS A 54 8.03 11.27 -7.13
CA LYS A 54 7.08 12.34 -6.84
C LYS A 54 5.68 11.79 -6.56
N SER A 55 5.26 10.77 -7.31
CA SER A 55 3.93 10.14 -7.14
C SER A 55 3.83 9.40 -5.81
N VAL A 56 4.88 8.69 -5.40
CA VAL A 56 4.99 8.03 -4.09
C VAL A 56 4.90 9.05 -2.95
N GLN A 57 5.65 10.16 -3.04
CA GLN A 57 5.63 11.21 -2.05
C GLN A 57 4.24 11.85 -1.93
N GLN A 58 3.61 12.19 -3.07
CA GLN A 58 2.26 12.74 -3.09
C GLN A 58 1.23 11.76 -2.54
N PHE A 59 1.38 10.47 -2.86
CA PHE A 59 0.50 9.43 -2.36
C PHE A 59 0.53 9.34 -0.83
N LYS A 60 1.72 9.28 -0.22
CA LYS A 60 1.84 9.31 1.24
C LYS A 60 1.34 10.62 1.84
N GLN A 61 1.70 11.76 1.26
CA GLN A 61 1.26 13.07 1.76
C GLN A 61 -0.27 13.19 1.78
N CYS A 62 -0.97 12.57 0.83
CA CYS A 62 -2.42 12.52 0.80
C CYS A 62 -3.01 11.91 2.08
N PHE A 63 -2.42 10.81 2.57
CA PHE A 63 -2.83 10.14 3.82
C PHE A 63 -2.43 10.94 5.05
N LEU A 64 -1.24 11.53 5.07
CA LEU A 64 -0.81 12.41 6.18
C LEU A 64 -1.70 13.64 6.37
N ASN A 65 -2.40 14.06 5.32
CA ASN A 65 -3.36 15.17 5.37
C ASN A 65 -4.77 14.74 5.82
N GLN A 66 -5.03 13.45 6.08
CA GLN A 66 -6.34 12.96 6.54
C GLN A 66 -6.49 13.06 8.06
N SER A 67 -7.74 13.06 8.54
CA SER A 67 -8.01 12.98 9.97
C SER A 67 -7.72 11.57 10.53
N ASN A 68 -7.48 11.46 11.84
CA ASN A 68 -7.31 10.17 12.51
C ASN A 68 -8.52 9.25 12.32
N GLU A 69 -9.73 9.80 12.28
CA GLU A 69 -10.95 9.03 12.00
C GLU A 69 -10.94 8.45 10.59
N THR A 70 -10.60 9.27 9.58
CA THR A 70 -10.48 8.81 8.20
C THR A 70 -9.38 7.76 8.04
N LEU A 71 -8.22 7.94 8.68
CA LEU A 71 -7.14 6.95 8.67
C LEU A 71 -7.57 5.63 9.34
N GLY A 72 -8.30 5.70 10.45
CA GLY A 72 -8.88 4.52 11.10
C GLY A 72 -9.87 3.79 10.19
N ASN A 73 -10.74 4.52 9.48
CA ASN A 73 -11.68 3.94 8.53
C ASN A 73 -10.96 3.28 7.34
N VAL A 74 -9.89 3.90 6.83
CA VAL A 74 -9.03 3.30 5.80
C VAL A 74 -8.42 2.00 6.30
N GLN A 75 -7.90 1.96 7.52
CA GLN A 75 -7.32 0.75 8.09
C GLN A 75 -8.34 -0.40 8.13
N VAL A 76 -9.57 -0.14 8.56
CA VAL A 76 -10.67 -1.12 8.56
C VAL A 76 -10.99 -1.61 7.16
N MET A 77 -11.13 -0.69 6.20
CA MET A 77 -11.34 -1.03 4.78
C MET A 77 -10.23 -1.96 4.26
N MET A 78 -8.96 -1.67 4.57
CA MET A 78 -7.84 -2.48 4.11
C MET A 78 -7.84 -3.88 4.71
N VAL A 79 -8.17 -4.03 6.00
CA VAL A 79 -8.31 -5.34 6.66
C VAL A 79 -9.39 -6.18 5.96
N ILE A 80 -10.54 -5.58 5.65
CA ILE A 80 -11.62 -6.26 4.93
C ILE A 80 -11.15 -6.69 3.53
N TRP A 81 -10.48 -5.82 2.79
CA TRP A 81 -10.00 -6.11 1.43
C TRP A 81 -8.99 -7.25 1.41
N VAL A 82 -7.98 -7.22 2.30
CA VAL A 82 -6.97 -8.28 2.39
C VAL A 82 -7.61 -9.61 2.80
N PHE A 83 -8.55 -9.58 3.74
CA PHE A 83 -9.28 -10.78 4.15
C PHE A 83 -10.14 -11.35 2.99
N SER A 84 -10.83 -10.50 2.24
CA SER A 84 -11.57 -10.91 1.04
C SER A 84 -10.65 -11.52 -0.02
N LEU A 85 -9.48 -10.92 -0.30
CA LEU A 85 -8.49 -11.47 -1.23
C LEU A 85 -7.97 -12.83 -0.77
N TYR A 86 -7.70 -12.99 0.53
CA TYR A 86 -7.28 -14.26 1.12
C TYR A 86 -8.35 -15.34 0.98
N LEU A 87 -9.62 -15.02 1.25
CA LEU A 87 -10.72 -15.96 1.05
C LEU A 87 -10.86 -16.35 -0.43
N ILE A 88 -10.84 -15.37 -1.34
CA ILE A 88 -10.88 -15.64 -2.79
C ILE A 88 -9.76 -16.60 -3.18
N TYR A 89 -8.52 -16.38 -2.71
CA TYR A 89 -7.40 -17.27 -2.98
C TYR A 89 -7.64 -18.70 -2.47
N GLN A 90 -8.10 -18.86 -1.22
CA GLN A 90 -8.41 -20.17 -0.62
C GLN A 90 -9.50 -20.94 -1.37
N TYR A 91 -10.51 -20.25 -1.92
CA TYR A 91 -11.62 -20.88 -2.65
C TYR A 91 -11.39 -20.99 -4.17
N SER A 92 -10.31 -20.42 -4.71
CA SER A 92 -9.94 -20.50 -6.13
C SER A 92 -8.91 -21.61 -6.43
N LEU A 93 -8.44 -22.31 -5.39
CA LEU A 93 -7.55 -23.49 -5.43
C LEU A 93 -8.32 -24.75 -5.04
#